data_AF-L7ES89-F1
#
_entry.id   AF-L7ES89-F1
#
_cell.length_a   1.000
_cell.length_b   1.000
_cell.length_c   1.000
_cell.angle_alpha   90.00
_cell.angle_beta   90.00
_cell.angle_gamma   90.00
#
_symmetry.space_group_name_H-M   'P 1'
#
loop_
_entity.id
_entity.type
_entity.pdbx_description
1 polymer ?
#
loop_
_entity_poly.entity_id
_entity_poly.type
_entity_poly.pdbx_seq_one_letter_code
_entity_poly.pdbx_strand_id
1 'polypeptide(L)'
;MGGDGTVLGVVIAVVGVIGSVLVAKVSAPRVAPDRPAPEGDDLRDVAELRVSPEIWERFAVLEAKVDHLTELVEKKKEEVTTLERLLRMAMRIVRRANRRLVGGGAPPEEVPRELIPYSID
;
A
#
# COMPACT_ATOMS: atom_id res chain seq x y z
N MET A 1 15.09 12.45 -6.47
CA MET A 1 14.92 10.98 -6.29
C MET A 1 14.89 10.72 -4.79
N GLY A 2 13.74 10.33 -4.22
CA GLY A 2 13.63 10.16 -2.76
C GLY A 2 12.22 9.91 -2.21
N GLY A 3 11.16 10.07 -3.00
CA GLY A 3 9.77 9.87 -2.54
C GLY A 3 9.29 8.41 -2.58
N ASP A 4 9.64 7.68 -3.65
CA ASP A 4 9.07 6.33 -3.89
C ASP A 4 9.47 5.30 -2.84
N GLY A 5 10.72 5.36 -2.34
CA GLY A 5 11.19 4.46 -1.29
C GLY A 5 10.50 4.69 0.06
N THR A 6 10.15 5.95 0.36
CA THR A 6 9.46 6.31 1.60
C THR A 6 7.99 5.92 1.54
N VAL A 7 7.31 6.13 0.41
CA VAL A 7 5.91 5.72 0.23
C VAL A 7 5.79 4.19 0.30
N LEU A 8 6.66 3.46 -0.37
CA LEU A 8 6.66 1.99 -0.34
C LEU A 8 6.97 1.46 1.07
N GLY A 9 7.91 2.09 1.79
CA GLY A 9 8.22 1.76 3.18
C GLY A 9 7.05 2.01 4.14
N VAL A 10 6.31 3.11 3.95
CA VAL A 10 5.12 3.44 4.74
C VAL A 10 4.00 2.42 4.48
N VAL A 11 3.78 2.04 3.22
CA VAL A 11 2.77 1.02 2.87
C VAL A 11 3.10 -0.33 3.50
N ILE A 12 4.35 -0.78 3.41
CA ILE A 12 4.80 -2.04 4.03
C ILE A 12 4.60 -2.00 5.56
N ALA A 13 4.96 -0.89 6.20
CA ALA A 13 4.79 -0.72 7.64
C ALA A 13 3.31 -0.77 8.06
N VAL A 14 2.42 -0.09 7.33
CA VAL A 14 0.98 -0.09 7.61
C VAL A 14 0.38 -1.50 7.44
N VAL A 15 0.73 -2.20 6.37
CA VAL A 15 0.27 -3.58 6.12
C VAL A 15 0.76 -4.53 7.22
N GLY A 16 2.04 -4.41 7.62
CA GLY A 16 2.61 -5.22 8.70
C GLY A 16 1.96 -4.96 10.08
N VAL A 17 1.63 -3.70 10.38
CA VAL A 17 0.93 -3.35 11.63
C VAL A 17 -0.51 -3.89 11.63
N ILE A 18 -1.25 -3.75 10.51
CA ILE A 18 -2.62 -4.27 10.41
C ILE A 18 -2.62 -5.81 10.51
N GLY A 19 -1.69 -6.47 9.82
CA GLY A 19 -1.52 -7.92 9.88
C GLY A 19 -1.21 -8.42 11.29
N SER A 20 -0.27 -7.78 12.00
CA SER A 20 0.08 -8.18 13.37
C SER A 20 -1.04 -7.93 14.37
N VAL A 21 -1.81 -6.84 14.23
CA VAL A 21 -2.99 -6.57 15.07
C VAL A 21 -4.11 -7.57 14.82
N LEU A 22 -4.38 -7.94 13.56
CA LEU A 22 -5.37 -8.96 13.23
C LEU A 22 -4.97 -10.33 13.77
N VAL A 23 -3.69 -10.70 13.63
CA VAL A 23 -3.16 -11.96 14.20
C VAL A 23 -3.27 -11.94 15.72
N ALA A 24 -2.87 -10.86 16.39
CA ALA A 24 -2.97 -10.76 17.85
C ALA A 24 -4.43 -10.82 18.34
N LYS A 25 -5.38 -10.26 17.59
CA LYS A 25 -6.79 -10.26 17.93
C LYS A 25 -7.47 -11.61 17.69
N VAL A 26 -7.09 -12.33 16.63
CA VAL A 26 -7.61 -13.68 16.33
C VAL A 26 -6.95 -14.72 17.22
N SER A 27 -5.67 -14.57 17.53
CA SER A 27 -4.88 -15.49 18.34
C SER A 27 -4.98 -15.26 19.84
N ALA A 28 -5.82 -14.34 20.32
CA ALA A 28 -5.99 -14.08 21.75
C ALA A 28 -6.33 -15.39 22.48
N PRO A 29 -5.37 -16.00 23.20
CA PRO A 29 -5.65 -17.21 23.97
C PRO A 29 -6.57 -16.74 25.09
N ARG A 30 -7.73 -17.38 25.26
CA ARG A 30 -8.49 -17.23 26.50
C ARG A 30 -7.53 -17.60 27.63
N VAL A 31 -7.10 -16.62 28.42
CA VAL A 31 -6.42 -16.85 29.69
C VAL A 31 -7.42 -17.61 30.55
N ALA A 32 -7.24 -18.91 30.65
CA ALA A 32 -7.95 -19.73 31.62
C ALA A 32 -7.56 -19.23 33.02
N PRO A 33 -8.50 -19.06 33.95
CA PRO A 33 -8.19 -18.59 35.30
C PRO A 33 -7.31 -19.63 36.01
N ASP A 34 -6.30 -19.12 36.72
CA ASP A 34 -5.35 -19.80 37.62
C ASP A 34 -5.44 -21.34 37.66
N ARG A 35 -4.58 -22.00 36.89
CA ARG A 35 -4.17 -23.38 37.17
C ARG A 35 -2.73 -23.35 37.66
N PRO A 36 -2.40 -23.94 38.83
CA PRO A 36 -1.03 -23.96 39.32
C PRO A 36 -0.14 -24.66 38.28
N ALA A 37 1.01 -24.04 38.00
CA ALA A 37 1.99 -24.55 37.05
C ALA A 37 2.44 -25.97 37.45
N PRO A 38 2.38 -26.98 36.56
CA PRO A 38 3.09 -28.21 36.80
C PRO A 38 4.57 -27.96 36.48
N GLU A 39 5.41 -28.01 37.50
CA GLU A 39 6.83 -28.29 37.33
C GLU A 39 6.96 -29.70 36.75
N GLY A 40 7.69 -29.86 35.65
CA GLY A 40 8.02 -31.18 35.11
C GLY A 40 8.00 -31.23 33.59
N ASP A 41 9.17 -31.00 33.00
CA ASP A 41 9.77 -31.86 31.99
C ASP A 41 8.82 -32.62 31.05
N ASP A 42 8.42 -32.00 29.92
CA ASP A 42 8.05 -32.72 28.69
C ASP A 42 7.94 -31.76 27.49
N LEU A 43 9.10 -31.38 26.93
CA LEU A 43 9.22 -30.71 25.62
C LEU A 43 9.06 -31.70 24.45
N ARG A 44 8.30 -32.79 24.62
CA ARG A 44 8.15 -33.87 23.63
C ARG A 44 6.81 -33.97 22.93
N ASP A 45 5.85 -33.13 23.29
CA ASP A 45 4.65 -32.95 22.49
C ASP A 45 4.76 -31.66 21.68
N VAL A 46 5.50 -31.73 20.57
CA VAL A 46 5.18 -30.88 19.42
C VAL A 46 3.81 -31.37 18.92
N ALA A 47 2.76 -31.01 19.66
CA ALA A 47 1.39 -31.24 19.26
C ALA A 47 1.29 -30.64 17.86
N GLU A 48 1.07 -31.50 16.86
CA GLU A 48 0.67 -31.10 15.52
C GLU A 48 -0.33 -29.95 15.71
N LEU A 49 -0.02 -28.77 15.17
CA LEU A 49 -0.91 -27.61 15.23
C LEU A 49 -2.20 -28.01 14.50
N ARG A 50 -3.14 -28.65 15.20
CA ARG A 50 -4.42 -29.06 14.65
C ARG A 50 -5.32 -27.84 14.64
N VAL A 51 -5.12 -27.03 13.62
CA VAL A 51 -5.93 -25.84 13.36
C VAL A 51 -7.35 -26.30 13.06
N SER A 52 -8.32 -25.84 13.86
CA SER A 52 -9.75 -26.08 13.64
C SER A 52 -10.17 -25.68 12.21
N PRO A 53 -11.05 -26.43 11.52
CA PRO A 53 -11.51 -26.10 10.17
C PRO A 53 -12.06 -24.67 10.04
N GLU A 54 -12.70 -24.15 11.08
CA GLU A 54 -13.22 -22.78 11.13
C GLU A 54 -12.13 -21.71 11.04
N ILE A 55 -10.92 -22.01 11.50
CA ILE A 55 -9.78 -21.08 11.41
C ILE A 55 -9.26 -21.04 9.97
N TRP A 56 -9.22 -22.19 9.28
CA TRP A 56 -8.85 -22.26 7.87
C TRP A 56 -9.82 -21.50 6.96
N GLU A 57 -11.13 -21.60 7.20
CA GLU A 57 -12.12 -20.82 6.45
C GLU A 57 -11.92 -19.31 6.65
N ARG A 58 -11.61 -18.87 7.88
CA ARG A 58 -11.33 -17.46 8.16
C ARG A 58 -10.05 -16.98 7.48
N PHE A 59 -9.02 -17.82 7.39
CA PHE A 59 -7.80 -17.50 6.65
C PHE A 59 -8.06 -17.40 5.15
N ALA A 60 -8.84 -18.30 4.56
CA ALA A 60 -9.19 -18.23 3.14
C ALA A 60 -9.96 -16.94 2.80
N VAL A 61 -10.89 -16.51 3.67
CA VAL A 61 -11.59 -15.24 3.50
C VAL A 61 -10.63 -14.04 3.64
N LEU A 62 -9.64 -14.14 4.51
CA LEU A 62 -8.64 -13.08 4.69
C LEU A 62 -7.71 -12.99 3.48
N GLU A 63 -7.25 -14.13 2.98
CA GLU A 63 -6.41 -14.26 1.78
C GLU A 63 -7.13 -13.67 0.56
N ALA A 64 -8.38 -14.06 0.32
CA ALA A 64 -9.19 -13.51 -0.77
C ALA A 64 -9.37 -11.97 -0.67
N LYS A 65 -9.46 -11.42 0.55
CA LYS A 65 -9.51 -9.96 0.74
C LYS A 65 -8.17 -9.28 0.46
N VAL A 66 -7.07 -9.89 0.86
CA VAL A 66 -5.72 -9.39 0.55
C VAL A 66 -5.46 -9.42 -0.95
N ASP A 67 -5.85 -10.48 -1.64
CA ASP A 67 -5.73 -10.60 -3.09
C ASP A 67 -6.54 -9.53 -3.80
N HIS A 68 -7.80 -9.34 -3.40
CA HIS A 68 -8.66 -8.31 -3.99
C HIS A 68 -8.11 -6.89 -3.75
N LEU A 69 -7.61 -6.60 -2.56
CA LEU A 69 -7.00 -5.29 -2.27
C LEU A 69 -5.70 -5.09 -3.07
N THR A 70 -4.92 -6.14 -3.26
CA THR A 70 -3.69 -6.12 -4.06
C THR A 70 -4.00 -5.81 -5.53
N GLU A 71 -5.01 -6.47 -6.09
CA GLU A 71 -5.48 -6.22 -7.45
C GLU A 71 -5.95 -4.78 -7.64
N LEU A 72 -6.74 -4.26 -6.69
CA LEU A 72 -7.19 -2.87 -6.72
C LEU A 72 -6.03 -1.88 -6.66
N VAL A 73 -5.02 -2.14 -5.84
CA VAL A 73 -3.83 -1.27 -5.72
C VAL A 73 -3.04 -1.25 -7.03
N GLU A 74 -2.77 -2.40 -7.64
CA GLU A 74 -2.04 -2.44 -8.91
C GLU A 74 -2.83 -1.76 -10.04
N LYS A 75 -4.14 -1.98 -10.13
CA LYS A 75 -4.98 -1.26 -11.10
C LYS A 75 -4.96 0.26 -10.87
N LYS A 76 -5.08 0.71 -9.62
CA LYS A 76 -5.04 2.14 -9.30
C LYS A 76 -3.68 2.77 -9.57
N LYS A 77 -2.60 2.02 -9.39
CA LYS A 77 -1.24 2.44 -9.75
C LYS A 77 -1.09 2.61 -11.27
N GLU A 78 -1.65 1.71 -12.08
CA GLU A 78 -1.70 1.89 -13.54
C GLU A 78 -2.49 3.13 -13.96
N GLU A 79 -3.66 3.36 -13.34
CA GLU A 79 -4.48 4.55 -13.60
C GLU A 79 -3.74 5.85 -13.22
N VAL A 80 -3.09 5.89 -12.05
CA VAL A 80 -2.31 7.06 -11.58
C VAL A 80 -1.12 7.31 -12.50
N THR A 81 -0.35 6.29 -12.86
CA THR A 81 0.80 6.46 -13.77
C THR A 81 0.38 6.94 -15.17
N THR A 82 -0.78 6.47 -15.65
CA THR A 82 -1.37 6.96 -16.90
C THR A 82 -1.78 8.43 -16.79
N LEU A 83 -2.43 8.82 -15.69
CA LEU A 83 -2.81 10.21 -15.43
C LEU A 83 -1.59 11.11 -15.35
N GLU A 84 -0.53 10.71 -14.64
CA GLU A 84 0.72 11.47 -14.56
C GLU A 84 1.34 11.68 -15.95
N ARG A 85 1.30 10.65 -16.81
CA ARG A 85 1.77 10.77 -18.19
C ARG A 85 0.96 11.79 -18.97
N LEU A 86 -0.36 11.80 -18.85
CA LEU A 86 -1.23 12.78 -19.49
C LEU A 86 -0.93 14.20 -19.01
N LEU A 87 -0.76 14.41 -17.70
CA LEU A 87 -0.44 15.72 -17.11
C LEU A 87 0.93 16.23 -17.58
N ARG A 88 1.95 15.35 -17.64
CA ARG A 88 3.26 15.70 -18.21
C ARG A 88 3.16 16.06 -19.70
N MET A 89 2.32 15.37 -20.47
CA MET A 89 2.09 15.71 -21.88
C MET A 89 1.39 17.06 -22.03
N ALA A 90 0.34 17.32 -21.25
CA ALA A 90 -0.34 18.61 -21.22
C ALA A 90 0.64 19.74 -20.93
N MET A 91 1.52 19.57 -19.94
CA MET A 91 2.54 20.57 -19.66
C MET A 91 3.52 20.80 -20.81
N ARG A 92 3.97 19.74 -21.50
CA ARG A 92 4.84 19.89 -22.68
C ARG A 92 4.17 20.71 -23.77
N ILE A 93 2.87 20.53 -23.97
CA ILE A 93 2.07 21.31 -24.93
C ILE A 93 2.03 22.78 -24.50
N VAL A 94 1.70 23.08 -23.25
CA VAL A 94 1.66 24.46 -22.71
C VAL A 94 3.02 25.14 -22.87
N ARG A 95 4.12 24.48 -22.48
CA ARG A 95 5.48 25.03 -22.67
C ARG A 95 5.83 25.24 -24.14
N ARG A 96 5.36 24.38 -25.05
CA ARG A 96 5.58 24.54 -26.49
C ARG A 96 4.78 25.73 -27.04
N ALA A 97 3.54 25.90 -26.59
CA ALA A 97 2.71 27.04 -26.94
C ALA A 97 3.33 28.35 -26.43
N ASN A 98 3.73 28.41 -25.16
CA ASN A 98 4.39 29.58 -24.58
C ASN A 98 5.69 29.95 -25.30
N ARG A 99 6.51 28.95 -25.70
CA ARG A 99 7.70 29.22 -26.53
C ARG A 99 7.36 29.85 -27.87
N ARG A 100 6.25 29.45 -28.50
CA ARG A 100 5.77 30.04 -29.75
C ARG A 100 5.24 31.46 -29.53
N LEU A 101 4.51 31.70 -28.44
CA LEU A 101 4.01 33.03 -28.07
C LEU A 101 5.16 34.02 -27.87
N VAL A 102 6.17 33.63 -27.09
CA VAL A 102 7.38 34.44 -26.88
C VAL A 102 8.12 34.68 -28.20
N GLY A 103 8.26 33.66 -29.05
CA GLY A 103 8.86 33.80 -30.38
C GLY A 103 8.06 34.73 -31.31
N GLY A 104 6.77 34.90 -31.08
CA GLY A 104 5.89 35.86 -31.77
C GLY A 104 5.81 37.23 -31.10
N GLY A 105 6.58 37.48 -30.03
CA GLY A 105 6.58 38.76 -29.30
C GLY A 105 5.40 38.96 -28.34
N ALA A 106 4.58 37.93 -28.12
CA ALA A 106 3.51 37.95 -27.13
C ALA A 106 4.01 37.49 -25.75
N PRO A 107 3.45 38.01 -24.64
CA PRO A 107 3.79 37.53 -23.31
C PRO A 107 3.36 36.06 -23.13
N PRO A 108 4.11 35.25 -22.37
CA PRO A 108 3.75 33.86 -22.11
C PRO A 108 2.50 33.78 -21.21
N GLU A 109 1.68 32.75 -21.41
CA GLU A 109 0.56 32.46 -20.54
C GLU A 109 1.03 31.78 -19.23
N GLU A 110 0.32 32.04 -18.14
CA GLU A 110 0.59 31.41 -16.85
C GLU A 110 0.32 29.91 -16.88
N VAL A 111 1.26 29.13 -16.34
CA VAL A 111 1.09 27.68 -16.20
C VAL A 111 0.22 27.40 -14.95
N PRO A 112 -0.86 26.60 -15.07
CA PRO A 112 -1.67 26.21 -13.91
C PRO A 112 -0.86 25.60 -12.78
N ARG A 113 -1.19 25.98 -11.54
CA ARG A 113 -0.40 25.61 -10.33
C ARG A 113 -0.39 24.11 -10.08
N GLU A 114 -1.49 23.44 -10.41
CA GLU A 114 -1.70 22.01 -10.27
C GLU A 114 -0.77 21.21 -11.17
N LEU A 115 -0.31 21.81 -12.27
CA LEU A 115 0.60 21.16 -13.20
C LEU A 115 2.07 21.29 -12.76
N ILE A 116 2.43 22.30 -11.94
CA ILE A 116 3.82 22.59 -11.54
C ILE A 116 4.58 21.36 -11.01
N PRO A 117 4.01 20.46 -10.19
CA PRO A 117 4.72 19.25 -9.73
C PRO A 117 5.13 18.30 -10.86
N TYR A 118 4.48 18.39 -12.02
CA TYR A 118 4.74 17.57 -13.20
C TYR A 118 5.65 18.26 -14.23
N SER A 119 6.23 19.40 -13.85
CA SER A 119 7.20 20.12 -14.66
C SER A 119 8.53 19.40 -14.67
N ILE A 120 8.92 18.92 -15.85
CA ILE A 120 10.23 18.30 -16.07
C ILE A 120 11.23 19.46 -16.23
N ASP A 121 12.31 19.47 -15.47
CA ASP A 121 13.49 20.30 -15.79
C ASP A 121 14.14 19.82 -17.10
#